data_AF-A0A958B1I8-F1
#
_entry.id   AF-A0A958B1I8-F1
#
_cell.length_a   1.000
_cell.length_b   1.000
_cell.length_c   1.000
_cell.angle_alpha   90.00
_cell.angle_beta   90.00
_cell.angle_gamma   90.00
#
_symmetry.space_group_name_H-M   'P 1'
#
loop_
_entity.id
_entity.type
_entity.pdbx_description
1 polymer ?
#
loop_
_entity_poly.entity_id
_entity_poly.type
_entity_poly.pdbx_seq_one_letter_code
_entity_poly.pdbx_strand_id
1 'polypeptide(L)'
;MLSTEPQVIANYADSGKIRYVYYPILDFAPTPKAYQAAECAGEQDPSFFWAIHDLFYEEQGQLWSADTDLLVDFAGRAGVTNLDQFRQCLNSGQYADKATELDRARRAESIRLRPTFSINGELIPGAQSYAELSRRIDAALAR
;
A
#
# COMPACT_ATOMS: atom_id res chain seq x y z
N MET A 1 0.47 -1.07 10.79
CA MET A 1 -0.57 -0.79 9.78
C MET A 1 -1.79 -1.66 10.02
N LEU A 2 -1.61 -2.98 10.15
CA LEU A 2 -2.65 -4.00 10.33
C LEU A 2 -3.79 -3.70 11.34
N SER A 3 -3.58 -2.87 12.37
CA SER A 3 -4.64 -2.51 13.31
C SER A 3 -5.31 -1.15 13.03
N THR A 4 -4.57 -0.15 12.57
CA THR A 4 -5.07 1.23 12.40
C THR A 4 -5.67 1.46 11.01
N GLU A 5 -5.02 0.95 9.96
CA GLU A 5 -5.42 1.19 8.57
C GLU A 5 -6.82 0.65 8.26
N PRO A 6 -7.19 -0.60 8.63
CA PRO A 6 -8.53 -1.11 8.38
C PRO A 6 -9.63 -0.27 9.02
N GLN A 7 -9.38 0.27 10.23
CA GLN A 7 -10.33 1.14 10.92
C GLN A 7 -10.51 2.49 10.21
N VAL A 8 -9.44 3.05 9.63
CA VAL A 8 -9.54 4.29 8.85
C VAL A 8 -10.30 4.04 7.55
N ILE A 9 -10.04 2.93 6.86
CA ILE A 9 -10.74 2.57 5.63
C ILE A 9 -12.24 2.39 5.91
N ALA A 10 -12.60 1.54 6.87
CA ALA A 10 -13.99 1.23 7.18
C ALA A 10 -14.82 2.45 7.62
N ASN A 11 -14.26 3.32 8.47
CA ASN A 11 -15.02 4.43 9.05
C ASN A 11 -15.06 5.69 8.17
N TYR A 12 -14.15 5.81 7.21
CA TYR A 12 -13.98 7.01 6.39
C TYR A 12 -13.95 6.73 4.88
N ALA A 13 -13.07 5.85 4.42
CA ALA A 13 -12.86 5.64 2.98
C ALA A 13 -14.05 4.93 2.32
N ASP A 14 -14.58 3.87 2.95
CA ASP A 14 -15.69 3.09 2.39
C ASP A 14 -16.98 3.91 2.24
N SER A 15 -17.17 4.87 3.14
CA SER A 15 -18.30 5.83 3.08
C SER A 15 -18.06 7.01 2.13
N GLY A 16 -16.87 7.08 1.49
CA GLY A 16 -16.50 8.15 0.57
C GLY A 16 -16.13 9.48 1.23
N LYS A 17 -15.99 9.53 2.57
CA LYS A 17 -15.61 10.76 3.28
C LYS A 17 -14.18 11.19 2.97
N ILE A 18 -13.29 10.22 2.75
CA ILE A 18 -11.90 10.47 2.36
C ILE A 18 -11.53 9.62 1.16
N ARG A 19 -10.49 10.05 0.43
CA ARG A 19 -9.74 9.19 -0.46
C ARG A 19 -8.51 8.68 0.28
N TYR A 20 -8.41 7.37 0.48
CA TYR A 20 -7.21 6.74 1.00
C TYR A 20 -6.24 6.46 -0.15
N VAL A 21 -4.97 6.87 -0.01
CA VAL A 21 -3.93 6.66 -1.03
C VAL A 21 -2.67 6.14 -0.35
N TYR A 22 -2.11 5.07 -0.90
CA TYR A 22 -0.86 4.47 -0.43
C TYR A 22 0.30 4.88 -1.33
N TYR A 23 1.42 5.30 -0.71
CA TYR A 23 2.67 5.61 -1.40
C TYR A 23 3.76 4.69 -0.87
N PRO A 24 4.46 3.93 -1.74
CA PRO A 24 5.58 3.10 -1.32
C PRO A 24 6.79 3.96 -0.96
N ILE A 25 7.62 3.47 -0.03
CA ILE A 25 8.95 4.03 0.24
C ILE A 25 9.97 2.96 -0.12
N LEU A 26 10.68 3.18 -1.24
CA LEU A 26 11.50 2.17 -1.93
C LEU A 26 12.91 1.97 -1.34
N ASP A 27 13.18 2.51 -0.15
CA ASP A 27 14.50 2.47 0.48
C ASP A 27 14.88 1.08 1.07
N PHE A 28 14.12 0.03 0.77
CA PHE A 28 14.39 -1.35 1.17
C PHE A 28 14.19 -2.32 0.00
N ALA A 29 15.06 -3.33 -0.10
CA ALA A 29 15.15 -4.24 -1.23
C ALA A 29 13.83 -4.92 -1.66
N PRO A 30 12.96 -5.43 -0.76
CA PRO A 30 11.72 -6.08 -1.20
C PRO A 30 10.65 -5.08 -1.66
N THR A 31 10.67 -3.83 -1.21
CA THR A 31 9.56 -2.88 -1.43
C THR A 31 9.26 -2.61 -2.90
N PRO A 32 10.25 -2.38 -3.80
CA PRO A 32 9.96 -2.18 -5.22
C PRO A 32 9.21 -3.34 -5.87
N LYS A 33 9.59 -4.59 -5.55
CA LYS A 33 8.96 -5.78 -6.15
C LYS A 33 7.59 -6.05 -5.51
N ALA A 34 7.47 -5.87 -4.19
CA ALA A 34 6.20 -6.00 -3.48
C ALA A 34 5.16 -4.98 -3.97
N TYR A 35 5.54 -3.72 -4.16
CA TYR A 35 4.63 -2.70 -4.69
C TYR A 35 4.16 -3.04 -6.11
N GLN A 36 5.08 -3.47 -6.98
CA GLN A 36 4.72 -3.92 -8.33
C GLN A 36 3.78 -5.12 -8.30
N ALA A 37 3.99 -6.07 -7.40
CA ALA A 37 3.09 -7.20 -7.21
C ALA A 37 1.69 -6.73 -6.78
N ALA A 38 1.58 -5.78 -5.85
CA ALA A 38 0.28 -5.21 -5.48
C ALA A 38 -0.43 -4.55 -6.66
N GLU A 39 0.29 -3.77 -7.47
CA GLU A 39 -0.26 -3.16 -8.69
C GLU A 39 -0.71 -4.21 -9.72
N CYS A 40 0.10 -5.25 -9.96
CA CYS A 40 -0.25 -6.35 -10.86
C CYS A 40 -1.50 -7.13 -10.42
N ALA A 41 -1.71 -7.26 -9.11
CA ALA A 41 -2.96 -7.81 -8.57
C ALA A 41 -4.13 -6.84 -8.83
N GLY A 42 -3.91 -5.55 -8.55
CA GLY A 42 -4.87 -4.46 -8.77
C GLY A 42 -5.34 -4.28 -10.21
N GLU A 43 -4.54 -4.68 -11.21
CA GLU A 43 -4.95 -4.67 -12.63
C GLU A 43 -6.14 -5.56 -12.93
N GLN A 44 -6.26 -6.67 -12.19
CA GLN A 44 -7.35 -7.63 -12.40
C GLN A 44 -8.61 -7.16 -11.66
N ASP A 45 -8.44 -6.71 -10.42
CA ASP A 45 -9.46 -6.07 -9.62
C ASP A 45 -8.79 -5.15 -8.58
N PRO A 46 -9.22 -3.88 -8.43
CA PRO A 46 -8.63 -2.96 -7.46
C PRO A 46 -8.64 -3.46 -6.01
N SER A 47 -9.56 -4.34 -5.63
CA SER A 47 -9.60 -4.95 -4.30
C SER A 47 -8.42 -5.89 -4.05
N PHE A 48 -7.88 -6.53 -5.09
CA PHE A 48 -6.74 -7.42 -4.94
C PHE A 48 -5.44 -6.69 -4.60
N PHE A 49 -5.32 -5.41 -4.98
CA PHE A 49 -4.22 -4.56 -4.52
C PHE A 49 -4.17 -4.54 -2.98
N TRP A 50 -5.33 -4.28 -2.36
CA TRP A 50 -5.43 -4.18 -0.90
C TRP A 50 -5.30 -5.55 -0.23
N ALA A 51 -5.90 -6.60 -0.80
CA ALA A 51 -5.80 -7.95 -0.26
C ALA A 51 -4.34 -8.45 -0.20
N ILE A 52 -3.56 -8.25 -1.27
CA ILE A 52 -2.15 -8.68 -1.28
C ILE A 52 -1.27 -7.72 -0.46
N HIS A 53 -1.60 -6.43 -0.39
CA HIS A 53 -0.95 -5.47 0.51
C HIS A 53 -1.09 -5.92 1.97
N ASP A 54 -2.30 -6.28 2.42
CA ASP A 54 -2.52 -6.77 3.78
C ASP A 54 -1.71 -8.05 4.04
N LEU A 55 -1.73 -8.99 3.08
CA LEU A 55 -0.96 -10.23 3.17
C LEU A 55 0.55 -9.98 3.28
N PHE A 56 1.10 -8.98 2.57
CA PHE A 56 2.52 -8.62 2.69
C PHE A 56 2.88 -8.12 4.10
N TYR A 57 1.96 -7.45 4.79
CA TYR A 57 2.17 -7.03 6.17
C TYR A 57 2.06 -8.19 7.16
N GLU A 58 1.19 -9.17 6.88
CA GLU A 58 1.07 -10.40 7.67
C GLU A 58 2.30 -11.31 7.49
N GLU A 59 2.80 -11.41 6.26
CA GLU A 59 3.89 -12.30 5.85
C GLU A 59 5.25 -11.59 5.75
N GLN A 60 5.45 -10.50 6.51
CA GLN A 60 6.69 -9.70 6.44
C GLN A 60 7.96 -10.54 6.55
N GLY A 61 7.96 -11.56 7.41
CA GLY A 61 9.12 -12.44 7.61
C GLY A 61 9.55 -13.17 6.34
N GLN A 62 8.58 -13.65 5.56
CA GLN A 62 8.82 -14.35 4.29
C GLN A 62 9.10 -13.36 3.15
N LEU A 63 8.44 -12.21 3.17
CA LEU A 63 8.56 -11.17 2.15
C LEU A 63 10.01 -10.66 1.98
N TRP A 64 10.81 -10.66 3.05
CA TRP A 64 12.21 -10.21 3.02
C TRP A 64 13.08 -10.93 2.00
N SER A 65 12.76 -12.19 1.70
CA SER A 65 13.50 -13.04 0.76
C SER A 65 12.63 -13.50 -0.40
N ALA A 66 11.51 -12.82 -0.65
CA ALA A 66 10.56 -13.23 -1.67
C ALA A 66 11.16 -13.12 -3.07
N ASP A 67 11.07 -14.21 -3.80
CA ASP A 67 11.26 -14.24 -5.25
C ASP A 67 9.90 -14.10 -5.96
N THR A 68 9.92 -14.17 -7.29
CA THR A 68 8.69 -14.11 -8.09
C THR A 68 7.71 -15.24 -7.75
N ASP A 69 8.19 -16.44 -7.43
CA ASP A 69 7.32 -17.59 -7.16
C ASP A 69 6.58 -17.41 -5.84
N LEU A 70 7.26 -16.92 -4.80
CA LEU A 70 6.61 -16.60 -3.53
C LEU A 70 5.60 -15.46 -3.66
N LEU A 71 5.89 -14.45 -4.48
CA LEU A 71 4.94 -13.36 -4.75
C LEU A 71 3.70 -13.85 -5.52
N VAL A 72 3.85 -14.85 -6.38
CA VAL A 72 2.72 -15.51 -7.06
C VAL A 72 1.89 -16.34 -6.08
N ASP A 73 2.54 -17.05 -5.14
CA ASP A 73 1.85 -17.75 -4.05
C ASP A 73 1.03 -16.78 -3.19
N PHE A 74 1.64 -15.66 -2.79
CA PHE A 74 0.96 -14.62 -2.03
C PHE A 74 -0.24 -14.05 -2.80
N ALA A 75 -0.10 -13.81 -4.10
CA ALA A 75 -1.22 -13.38 -4.94
C ALA A 75 -2.38 -14.40 -4.91
N GLY A 76 -2.08 -15.70 -5.03
CA GLY A 76 -3.09 -16.76 -4.95
C GLY A 76 -3.80 -16.81 -3.60
N ARG A 77 -3.04 -16.68 -2.50
CA ARG A 77 -3.59 -16.62 -1.13
C ARG A 77 -4.43 -15.37 -0.88
N ALA A 78 -4.08 -14.25 -1.52
CA ALA A 78 -4.84 -13.01 -1.50
C ALA A 78 -6.10 -13.03 -2.41
N GLY A 79 -6.34 -14.14 -3.12
CA GLY A 79 -7.53 -14.32 -3.95
C GLY A 79 -7.39 -13.83 -5.40
N VAL A 80 -6.19 -13.47 -5.85
CA VAL A 80 -5.95 -13.09 -7.26
C VAL A 80 -6.31 -14.25 -8.17
N THR A 81 -7.21 -14.01 -9.13
CA THR A 81 -7.83 -15.07 -9.91
C THR A 81 -6.99 -15.56 -11.09
N ASN A 82 -6.20 -14.69 -11.71
CA ASN A 82 -5.38 -15.04 -12.89
C ASN A 82 -3.88 -14.93 -12.57
N LEU A 83 -3.31 -16.00 -12.04
CA LEU A 83 -1.90 -16.03 -11.62
C LEU A 83 -0.90 -16.00 -12.78
N ASP A 84 -1.29 -16.48 -13.97
CA ASP A 84 -0.43 -16.40 -15.17
C ASP A 84 -0.30 -14.95 -15.65
N GLN A 85 -1.43 -14.22 -15.72
CA GLN A 85 -1.42 -12.78 -16.02
C GLN A 85 -0.62 -12.00 -14.98
N PHE A 86 -0.84 -12.30 -13.69
CA PHE A 86 -0.09 -11.68 -12.60
C PHE A 86 1.43 -11.90 -12.76
N ARG A 87 1.85 -13.14 -13.02
CA ARG A 87 3.27 -13.47 -13.23
C ARG A 87 3.86 -12.74 -14.42
N GLN A 88 3.12 -12.64 -15.53
CA GLN A 88 3.54 -11.88 -16.71
C GLN A 88 3.73 -10.39 -16.40
N CYS A 89 2.77 -9.77 -15.69
CA CYS A 89 2.88 -8.39 -15.24
C CYS A 89 4.09 -8.18 -14.32
N LEU A 90 4.32 -9.07 -13.35
CA LEU A 90 5.42 -8.92 -12.40
C LEU A 90 6.81 -9.10 -13.06
N ASN A 91 6.87 -9.92 -14.11
CA ASN A 91 8.08 -10.13 -14.91
C ASN A 91 8.32 -9.02 -15.94
N SER A 92 7.26 -8.37 -16.45
CA SER A 92 7.41 -7.23 -17.36
C SER A 92 8.00 -6.00 -16.66
N GLY A 93 7.76 -5.87 -15.35
CA GLY A 93 8.22 -4.73 -14.57
C GLY A 93 7.47 -3.43 -14.91
N GLN A 94 6.29 -3.51 -15.53
CA GLN A 94 5.54 -2.35 -16.04
C GLN A 94 5.18 -1.31 -14.95
N TYR A 95 5.19 -1.71 -13.68
CA TYR A 95 4.92 -0.84 -12.54
C TYR A 95 6.17 -0.24 -11.87
N ALA A 96 7.38 -0.54 -12.37
CA ALA A 96 8.62 -0.02 -11.81
C ALA A 96 8.71 1.52 -11.89
N ASP A 97 8.28 2.10 -13.01
CA ASP A 97 8.28 3.55 -13.20
C ASP A 97 7.28 4.23 -12.28
N LYS A 98 6.06 3.68 -12.16
CA LYS A 98 5.03 4.16 -11.21
C LYS A 98 5.54 4.14 -9.77
N ALA A 99 6.18 3.05 -9.35
CA ALA A 99 6.76 2.94 -8.02
C ALA A 99 7.81 4.04 -7.77
N THR A 100 8.68 4.27 -8.75
CA THR A 100 9.75 5.28 -8.68
C THR A 100 9.16 6.70 -8.66
N GLU A 101 8.13 6.97 -9.45
CA GLU A 101 7.45 8.26 -9.48
C GLU A 101 6.80 8.58 -8.13
N LEU A 102 6.08 7.62 -7.53
CA LEU A 102 5.47 7.79 -6.20
C LEU A 102 6.51 7.99 -5.11
N ASP A 103 7.64 7.26 -5.16
CA ASP A 103 8.74 7.47 -4.21
C ASP A 103 9.38 8.87 -4.37
N ARG A 104 9.44 9.41 -5.59
CA ARG A 104 9.88 10.80 -5.82
C ARG A 104 8.86 11.80 -5.33
N ALA A 105 7.57 11.58 -5.59
CA ALA A 105 6.48 12.46 -5.17
C ALA A 105 6.44 12.59 -3.64
N ARG A 106 6.46 11.47 -2.90
CA ARG A 106 6.55 11.52 -1.43
C ARG A 106 7.81 12.25 -0.96
N ARG A 107 8.92 12.16 -1.71
CA ARG A 107 10.14 12.88 -1.35
C ARG A 107 10.01 14.39 -1.53
N ALA A 108 9.34 14.84 -2.59
CA ALA A 108 9.05 16.25 -2.81
C ALA A 108 8.21 16.84 -1.67
N GLU A 109 7.31 16.03 -1.10
CA GLU A 109 6.51 16.37 0.09
C GLU A 109 7.26 16.21 1.42
N SER A 110 8.59 16.05 1.41
CA SER A 110 9.40 15.88 2.63
C SER A 110 9.08 14.62 3.46
N ILE A 111 8.32 13.66 2.91
CA ILE A 111 8.04 12.37 3.55
C ILE A 111 9.27 11.46 3.40
N ARG A 112 9.89 11.11 4.54
CA ARG A 112 11.13 10.29 4.59
C ARG A 112 11.02 9.04 5.47
N LEU A 113 10.06 9.02 6.38
CA LEU A 113 9.92 7.98 7.40
C LEU A 113 8.69 7.12 7.14
N ARG A 114 8.78 5.84 7.53
CA ARG A 114 7.66 4.90 7.52
C ARG A 114 7.15 4.66 8.95
N PRO A 115 5.82 4.55 9.17
CA PRO A 115 4.80 5.21 8.36
C PRO A 115 4.86 6.74 8.57
N THR A 116 4.39 7.48 7.58
CA THR A 116 4.04 8.92 7.70
C THR A 116 2.67 9.07 7.06
N PHE A 117 1.76 9.78 7.72
CA PHE A 117 0.43 10.07 7.18
C PHE A 117 0.38 11.52 6.69
N SER A 118 -0.35 11.77 5.60
CA SER A 118 -0.63 13.11 5.09
C SER A 118 -2.14 13.31 5.06
N ILE A 119 -2.64 14.30 5.79
CA ILE A 119 -4.06 14.66 5.79
C ILE A 119 -4.17 16.07 5.19
N ASN A 120 -4.60 16.17 3.94
CA ASN A 120 -4.69 17.44 3.19
C ASN A 120 -3.39 18.27 3.25
N GLY A 121 -2.22 17.62 3.20
CA GLY A 121 -0.90 18.26 3.25
C GLY A 121 -0.32 18.43 4.67
N GLU A 122 -1.10 18.16 5.73
CA GLU A 122 -0.58 18.08 7.09
C GLU A 122 0.14 16.74 7.31
N LEU A 123 1.47 16.80 7.49
CA LEU A 123 2.30 15.62 7.69
C LEU A 123 2.33 15.18 9.15
N ILE A 124 2.09 13.89 9.38
CA ILE A 124 2.05 13.26 10.69
C ILE A 124 3.04 12.09 10.68
N PRO A 125 4.29 12.30 11.13
CA PRO A 125 5.31 11.26 11.11
C PRO A 125 5.10 10.22 12.20
N GLY A 126 5.46 8.97 11.90
CA GLY A 126 5.44 7.87 12.86
C GLY A 126 4.10 7.15 12.94
N ALA A 127 4.11 5.98 13.58
CA ALA A 127 2.90 5.19 13.79
C ALA A 127 1.91 5.95 14.68
N GLN A 128 0.66 6.03 14.23
CA GLN A 128 -0.44 6.69 14.92
C GLN A 128 -1.48 5.67 15.37
N SER A 129 -2.12 5.94 16.50
CA SER A 129 -3.32 5.20 16.91
C SER A 129 -4.51 5.59 16.02
N TYR A 130 -5.49 4.70 15.91
CA TYR A 130 -6.74 5.02 15.22
C TYR A 130 -7.42 6.27 15.79
N ALA A 131 -7.49 6.38 17.13
CA ALA A 131 -8.11 7.52 17.79
C ALA A 131 -7.48 8.87 17.38
N GLU A 132 -6.15 8.92 17.26
CA GLU A 132 -5.46 10.15 16.86
C GLU A 132 -5.67 10.49 15.38
N LEU A 133 -5.63 9.50 14.50
CA LEU A 133 -5.94 9.73 13.07
C LEU A 133 -7.40 10.13 12.87
N SER A 134 -8.35 9.44 13.51
CA SER A 134 -9.78 9.75 13.46
C SER A 134 -10.05 11.20 13.88
N ARG A 135 -9.49 11.64 15.02
CA ARG A 135 -9.60 13.02 15.49
C ARG A 135 -9.10 14.04 14.46
N ARG A 136 -7.98 13.77 13.79
CA ARG A 136 -7.42 14.67 12.77
C ARG A 136 -8.20 14.66 11.47
N ILE A 137 -8.69 13.50 11.04
CA ILE A 137 -9.56 13.37 9.87
C ILE A 137 -10.86 14.15 10.10
N ASP A 138 -11.51 13.97 11.25
CA ASP A 138 -12.75 14.68 11.60
C ASP A 138 -12.54 16.20 11.59
N ALA A 139 -11.43 16.66 12.16
CA ALA A 139 -11.07 18.08 12.14
C ALA A 139 -10.82 18.62 10.72
N ALA A 140 -10.30 17.80 9.81
CA ALA A 140 -10.07 18.17 8.41
C ALA A 140 -11.37 18.19 7.59
N LEU A 141 -12.33 17.30 7.88
CA LEU A 141 -13.63 17.22 7.22
C LEU A 141 -14.59 18.34 7.62
N ALA A 142 -14.38 18.97 8.77
CA ALA A 142 -15.20 20.07 9.26
C ALA A 142 -14.80 21.45 8.68
N ARG A 143 -13.80 21.50 7.80
CA ARG A 143 -13.33 22.71 7.11
C ARG A 143 -14.02 22.87 5.77
#